data_AF-A0A1Y4BIP0-F1
#
_entry.id   AF-A0A1Y4BIP0-F1
#
_cell.length_a   1.000
_cell.length_b   1.000
_cell.length_c   1.000
_cell.angle_alpha   90.00
_cell.angle_beta   90.00
_cell.angle_gamma   90.00
#
_symmetry.space_group_name_H-M   'P 1'
#
loop_
_entity.id
_entity.type
_entity.pdbx_description
1 polymer ?
#
loop_
_entity_poly.entity_id
_entity_poly.type
_entity_poly.pdbx_seq_one_letter_code
_entity_poly.pdbx_strand_id
1 'polypeptide(L)'
;MRSPAAEWYHDAVDWAVTSGAILGYGDGTFGPGNTLTRAEMATILCRLAGEPEADLEGLPSDVPAGEWYANGVAWALAEGVFGGGAAGLEPGRALTRSEGAAILWNWETCG
;
A
#
# COMPACT_ATOMS: atom_id res chain seq x y z
N MET A 1 11.72 7.18 30.45
CA MET A 1 10.96 7.70 29.29
C MET A 1 11.81 7.42 28.06
N ARG A 2 11.45 6.45 27.20
CA ARG A 2 12.20 6.20 25.94
C ARG A 2 11.76 7.26 24.94
N SER A 3 12.71 7.99 24.36
CA SER A 3 12.44 8.91 23.26
C SER A 3 11.97 8.13 22.03
N PRO A 4 11.11 8.70 21.16
CA PRO A 4 10.70 8.09 19.89
C PRO A 4 11.90 7.66 18.99
N ALA A 5 13.03 8.37 19.10
CA ALA A 5 14.31 8.04 18.47
C ALA A 5 14.98 6.73 18.97
N ALA A 6 14.42 6.08 20.00
CA ALA A 6 14.93 4.84 20.59
C ALA A 6 13.97 3.65 20.38
N GLU A 7 12.96 3.81 19.52
CA GLU A 7 12.11 2.70 19.11
C GLU A 7 12.74 1.92 17.95
N TRP A 8 12.60 0.59 17.99
CA TRP A 8 13.29 -0.33 17.08
C TRP A 8 12.92 -0.12 15.61
N TYR A 9 11.79 0.55 15.34
CA TYR A 9 11.30 0.86 14.00
C TYR A 9 11.66 2.26 13.51
N HIS A 10 12.38 3.07 14.31
CA HIS A 10 12.68 4.47 13.96
C HIS A 10 13.31 4.60 12.57
N ASP A 11 14.40 3.87 12.30
CA ASP A 11 15.11 3.95 11.03
C ASP A 11 14.26 3.45 9.85
N ALA A 12 13.36 2.48 10.09
CA ALA A 12 12.43 1.97 9.08
C ALA A 12 11.34 3.01 8.76
N VAL A 13 10.84 3.73 9.76
CA VAL A 13 9.88 4.84 9.57
C VAL A 13 10.55 5.99 8.83
N ASP A 14 11.77 6.38 9.23
CA ASP A 14 12.54 7.43 8.55
C ASP A 14 12.77 7.08 7.08
N TRP A 15 13.19 5.84 6.78
CA TRP A 15 13.32 5.38 5.40
C TRP A 15 11.98 5.41 4.65
N ALA A 16 10.89 4.92 5.25
CA ALA A 16 9.59 4.84 4.59
C ALA A 16 9.04 6.24 4.24
N VAL A 17 9.25 7.23 5.11
CA VAL A 17 8.86 8.62 4.86
C VAL A 17 9.77 9.28 3.85
N THR A 18 11.09 9.16 3.99
CA THR A 18 12.06 9.84 3.11
C THR A 18 12.11 9.28 1.69
N SER A 19 11.83 7.99 1.52
CA SER A 19 11.65 7.37 0.20
C SER A 19 10.29 7.67 -0.44
N GLY A 20 9.35 8.23 0.32
CA GLY A 20 7.97 8.43 -0.11
C GLY A 20 7.12 7.16 -0.13
N ALA A 21 7.66 6.01 0.29
CA ALA A 21 6.92 4.75 0.32
C ALA A 21 5.65 4.82 1.17
N ILE A 22 5.77 5.37 2.39
CA ILE A 22 4.64 5.57 3.32
C ILE A 22 4.54 7.06 3.63
N LEU A 23 3.36 7.62 3.35
CA LEU A 23 3.00 8.97 3.80
C LEU A 23 2.22 8.86 5.10
N GLY A 24 2.47 9.78 6.03
CA GLY A 24 1.64 9.93 7.22
C GLY A 24 0.23 10.41 6.88
N TYR A 25 -0.64 10.43 7.87
CA TYR A 25 -1.99 10.94 7.75
C TYR A 25 -2.01 12.47 7.63
N GLY A 26 -3.10 13.03 7.09
CA GLY A 26 -3.25 14.47 6.89
C GLY A 26 -3.24 15.31 8.17
N ASP A 27 -3.30 14.67 9.35
CA ASP A 27 -3.17 15.31 10.66
C ASP A 27 -1.72 15.41 11.16
N GLY A 28 -0.75 14.96 10.35
CA GLY A 28 0.68 14.99 10.66
C GLY A 28 1.19 13.79 11.46
N THR A 29 0.38 12.75 11.65
CA THR A 29 0.79 11.52 12.36
C THR A 29 1.25 10.41 11.40
N PHE A 30 2.23 9.60 11.80
CA PHE A 30 2.64 8.40 11.03
C PHE A 30 1.80 7.16 11.36
N GLY A 31 1.35 7.02 12.61
CA GLY A 31 0.59 5.86 13.09
C GLY A 31 1.36 4.52 13.11
N PRO A 32 2.53 4.42 13.77
CA PRO A 32 3.38 3.21 13.74
C PRO A 32 2.73 1.97 14.37
N GLY A 33 1.67 2.14 15.17
CA GLY A 33 0.89 1.04 15.76
C GLY A 33 -0.34 0.61 14.95
N ASN A 34 -0.63 1.27 13.83
CA ASN A 34 -1.81 0.98 13.02
C ASN A 34 -1.59 -0.26 12.15
N THR A 35 -2.67 -0.99 11.86
CA THR A 35 -2.64 -2.07 10.87
C THR A 35 -2.71 -1.50 9.47
N LEU A 36 -2.02 -2.13 8.53
CA LEU A 36 -2.07 -1.77 7.11
C LEU A 36 -3.34 -2.29 6.43
N THR A 37 -3.98 -1.43 5.65
CA THR A 37 -5.10 -1.78 4.77
C THR A 37 -4.64 -2.28 3.41
N ARG A 38 -5.55 -2.90 2.67
CA ARG A 38 -5.29 -3.39 1.30
C ARG A 38 -4.96 -2.25 0.34
N ALA A 39 -5.68 -1.12 0.42
CA ALA A 39 -5.41 0.07 -0.40
C ALA A 39 -4.05 0.71 -0.08
N GLU A 40 -3.68 0.80 1.20
CA GLU A 40 -2.38 1.33 1.61
C GLU A 40 -1.24 0.43 1.07
N MET A 41 -1.37 -0.89 1.16
CA MET A 41 -0.36 -1.81 0.62
C MET A 41 -0.16 -1.66 -0.89
N ALA A 42 -1.24 -1.57 -1.66
CA ALA A 42 -1.15 -1.34 -3.12
C ALA A 42 -0.45 0.00 -3.44
N THR A 43 -0.80 1.05 -2.70
CA THR A 43 -0.22 2.38 -2.88
C THR A 43 1.26 2.41 -2.52
N ILE A 44 1.66 1.76 -1.42
CA ILE A 44 3.07 1.68 -1.01
C ILE A 44 3.92 1.02 -2.10
N LEU A 45 3.48 -0.12 -2.62
CA LEU A 45 4.22 -0.82 -3.68
C LEU A 45 4.28 0.01 -4.97
N CYS A 46 3.19 0.67 -5.34
CA CYS A 46 3.17 1.56 -6.50
C CYS A 46 4.18 2.71 -6.36
N ARG A 47 4.26 3.34 -5.18
CA ARG A 47 5.25 4.40 -4.90
C ARG A 47 6.68 3.87 -4.95
N LEU A 48 6.92 2.69 -4.39
CA LEU A 48 8.23 2.02 -4.48
C LEU A 48 8.62 1.68 -5.93
N ALA A 49 7.64 1.46 -6.81
CA ALA A 49 7.83 1.28 -8.25
C ALA A 49 8.05 2.59 -9.03
N GLY A 50 8.08 3.74 -8.37
CA GLY A 50 8.20 5.05 -9.01
C GLY A 50 6.89 5.69 -9.42
N GLU A 51 5.76 5.24 -8.85
CA GLU A 51 4.42 5.80 -9.04
C GLU A 51 4.00 5.90 -10.53
N PRO A 52 4.09 4.80 -11.30
CA PRO A 52 3.63 4.80 -12.69
C PRO A 52 2.13 5.10 -12.77
N GLU A 53 1.75 5.84 -13.81
CA GLU A 53 0.35 6.08 -14.15
C GLU A 53 -0.26 4.80 -14.71
N ALA A 54 -1.41 4.40 -14.18
CA ALA A 54 -2.14 3.22 -14.62
C ALA A 54 -3.51 3.58 -15.20
N ASP A 55 -4.00 2.70 -16.07
CA ASP A 55 -5.36 2.77 -16.58
C ASP A 55 -6.37 2.43 -15.49
N LEU A 56 -7.28 3.37 -15.20
CA LEU A 56 -8.31 3.20 -14.17
C LEU A 56 -9.54 2.45 -14.70
N GLU A 57 -9.56 2.07 -15.98
CA GLU A 57 -10.60 1.21 -16.54
C GLU A 57 -10.60 -0.17 -15.86
N GLY A 58 -11.80 -0.69 -15.58
CA GLY A 58 -11.95 -2.03 -15.00
C GLY A 58 -11.58 -2.14 -13.52
N LEU A 59 -11.37 -1.02 -12.81
CA LEU A 59 -11.24 -1.02 -11.36
C LEU A 59 -12.41 -1.75 -10.68
N PRO A 60 -12.15 -2.45 -9.56
CA PRO A 60 -13.21 -3.05 -8.76
C PRO A 60 -14.27 -2.01 -8.36
N SER A 61 -15.53 -2.42 -8.24
CA SER A 61 -16.66 -1.50 -7.97
C SER A 61 -16.57 -0.78 -6.63
N ASP A 62 -15.77 -1.28 -5.69
CA ASP A 62 -15.47 -0.67 -4.39
C ASP A 62 -14.20 0.20 -4.41
N VAL A 63 -13.66 0.48 -5.60
CA VAL A 63 -12.52 1.36 -5.84
C VAL A 63 -12.95 2.48 -6.81
N PRO A 64 -13.55 3.57 -6.30
CA PRO A 64 -13.87 4.72 -7.12
C PRO A 64 -12.60 5.34 -7.72
N ALA A 65 -12.62 5.68 -9.02
CA ALA A 65 -11.47 6.26 -9.72
C ALA A 65 -10.97 7.60 -9.15
N GLY A 66 -11.80 8.31 -8.37
CA GLY A 66 -11.44 9.56 -7.70
C GLY A 66 -10.75 9.40 -6.34
N GLU A 67 -10.60 8.17 -5.85
CA GLU A 67 -9.93 7.91 -4.57
C GLU A 67 -8.41 8.01 -4.68
N TRP A 68 -7.76 8.42 -3.59
CA TRP A 68 -6.31 8.61 -3.53
C TRP A 68 -5.50 7.34 -3.81
N TYR A 69 -6.11 6.17 -3.61
CA TYR A 69 -5.49 4.87 -3.87
C TYR A 69 -5.82 4.29 -5.25
N ALA A 70 -6.66 4.96 -6.06
CA ALA A 70 -7.15 4.40 -7.32
C ALA A 70 -6.01 4.03 -8.29
N ASN A 71 -5.03 4.92 -8.47
CA ASN A 71 -3.87 4.65 -9.32
C ASN A 71 -3.04 3.46 -8.81
N GLY A 72 -2.71 3.44 -7.52
CA GLY A 72 -1.90 2.37 -6.93
C GLY A 72 -2.58 1.02 -7.02
N VAL A 73 -3.90 0.97 -6.87
CA VAL A 73 -4.70 -0.25 -7.05
C VAL A 73 -4.74 -0.68 -8.51
N ALA A 74 -5.02 0.24 -9.43
CA ALA A 74 -5.05 -0.06 -10.86
C ALA A 74 -3.72 -0.65 -11.33
N TRP A 75 -2.62 -0.01 -10.97
CA TRP A 75 -1.28 -0.50 -11.25
C TRP A 75 -1.02 -1.87 -10.61
N ALA A 76 -1.33 -2.05 -9.33
CA ALA A 76 -1.07 -3.31 -8.64
C ALA A 76 -1.88 -4.48 -9.21
N LEU A 77 -3.07 -4.22 -9.76
CA LEU A 77 -3.86 -5.21 -10.49
C LEU A 77 -3.27 -5.50 -11.87
N ALA A 78 -2.84 -4.46 -12.61
CA ALA A 78 -2.25 -4.60 -13.93
C ALA A 78 -0.93 -5.39 -13.92
N GLU A 79 -0.08 -5.16 -12.92
CA GLU A 79 1.20 -5.88 -12.72
C GLU A 79 1.02 -7.25 -12.05
N GLY A 80 -0.21 -7.65 -11.70
CA GLY A 80 -0.49 -8.92 -11.03
C GLY A 80 0.03 -9.02 -9.58
N VAL A 81 0.43 -7.89 -9.00
CA VAL A 81 0.88 -7.77 -7.60
C VAL A 81 -0.26 -8.12 -6.64
N PHE A 82 -1.46 -7.60 -6.92
CA PHE A 82 -2.69 -7.97 -6.24
C PHE A 82 -3.41 -9.05 -7.05
N GLY A 83 -3.46 -10.27 -6.52
CA GLY A 83 -4.25 -11.36 -7.10
C GLY A 83 -5.71 -11.38 -6.61
N GLY A 84 -6.63 -11.88 -7.45
CA GLY A 84 -7.98 -12.30 -7.04
C GLY A 84 -9.11 -11.38 -7.50
N GLY A 85 -9.46 -11.43 -8.79
CA GLY A 85 -10.62 -10.75 -9.34
C GLY A 85 -11.96 -11.36 -8.91
N ALA A 86 -12.90 -10.46 -8.59
CA ALA A 86 -14.38 -10.53 -8.65
C ALA A 86 -15.10 -10.10 -7.35
N ALA A 87 -14.44 -10.14 -6.18
CA ALA A 87 -15.09 -9.82 -4.89
C ALA A 87 -14.96 -8.36 -4.43
N GLY A 88 -14.25 -7.52 -5.20
CA GLY A 88 -13.84 -6.19 -4.75
C GLY A 88 -12.41 -6.18 -4.20
N LEU A 89 -11.82 -5.00 -4.07
CA LEU A 89 -10.53 -4.82 -3.40
C LEU A 89 -10.66 -4.93 -1.88
N GLU A 90 -11.79 -4.54 -1.30
CA GLU A 90 -11.99 -4.25 0.11
C GLU A 90 -10.93 -3.25 0.65
N PRO A 91 -10.87 -2.00 0.11
CA PRO A 91 -9.75 -1.08 0.30
C PRO A 91 -9.38 -0.84 1.77
N GLY A 92 -10.38 -0.74 2.66
CA GLY A 92 -10.18 -0.48 4.10
C GLY A 92 -10.00 -1.73 4.97
N ARG A 93 -10.07 -2.94 4.42
CA ARG A 93 -9.90 -4.16 5.22
C ARG A 93 -8.43 -4.33 5.59
N ALA A 94 -8.19 -4.71 6.85
CA ALA A 94 -6.86 -5.07 7.32
C ALA A 94 -6.31 -6.27 6.54
N LEU A 95 -5.04 -6.17 6.15
CA LEU A 95 -4.33 -7.19 5.42
C LEU A 95 -3.93 -8.34 6.35
N THR A 96 -4.28 -9.58 6.00
CA THR A 96 -3.78 -10.75 6.75
C THR A 96 -2.32 -11.04 6.40
N ARG A 97 -1.61 -11.73 7.29
CA ARG A 97 -0.20 -12.12 7.05
C ARG A 97 -0.03 -12.97 5.79
N SER A 98 -0.97 -13.87 5.52
CA SER A 98 -0.94 -14.73 4.33
C SER A 98 -1.16 -13.94 3.04
N GLU A 99 -2.06 -12.95 3.06
CA GLU A 99 -2.27 -12.05 1.94
C GLU A 99 -1.03 -11.19 1.68
N GLY A 100 -0.41 -10.64 2.72
CA GLY A 100 0.84 -9.90 2.59
C GLY A 100 1.98 -10.74 2.03
N ALA A 101 2.11 -11.98 2.47
CA ALA A 101 3.11 -12.89 1.90
C ALA A 101 2.86 -13.17 0.41
N ALA A 102 1.61 -13.38 0.00
CA ALA A 102 1.26 -13.59 -1.41
C ALA A 102 1.53 -12.35 -2.26
N ILE A 103 1.17 -11.16 -1.77
CA ILE A 103 1.41 -9.89 -2.46
C ILE A 103 2.91 -9.64 -2.63
N LEU A 104 3.71 -9.85 -1.58
CA LEU A 104 5.17 -9.68 -1.64
C LEU A 104 5.81 -10.71 -2.58
N TRP A 105 5.32 -11.95 -2.58
CA TRP A 105 5.78 -12.96 -3.54
C TRP A 105 5.50 -12.53 -4.97
N ASN A 106 4.27 -12.09 -5.26
CA ASN A 106 3.90 -11.62 -6.59
C ASN A 106 4.72 -10.40 -7.02
N TRP A 107 4.97 -9.47 -6.12
CA TRP A 107 5.83 -8.30 -6.36
C TRP A 107 7.23 -8.71 -6.84
N GLU A 108 7.87 -9.66 -6.17
CA GLU A 108 9.22 -10.11 -6.54
C GLU A 108 9.25 -10.96 -7.82
N THR A 109 8.14 -11.60 -8.20
CA THR A 109 8.10 -12.51 -9.36
C THR A 109 7.48 -11.91 -10.62
N CYS A 110 6.73 -10.81 -10.49
CA CYS A 110 6.01 -10.18 -11.59
C CYS A 110 6.42 -8.72 -11.83
N GLY A 111 6.98 -8.04 -10.82
CA GLY A 111 7.42 -6.65 -10.90
C GLY A 111 8.79 -6.44 -11.52
#